data_AF-A0A4Y9R4C3-F1
#
_entry.id   AF-A0A4Y9R4C3-F1
#
_cell.length_a   1.000
_cell.length_b   1.000
_cell.length_c   1.000
_cell.angle_alpha   90.00
_cell.angle_beta   90.00
_cell.angle_gamma   90.00
#
_symmetry.space_group_name_H-M   'P 1'
#
loop_
_entity.id
_entity.type
_entity.pdbx_description
1 polymer ?
#
loop_
_entity_poly.entity_id
_entity_poly.type
_entity_poly.pdbx_seq_one_letter_code
_entity_poly.pdbx_strand_id
1 'polypeptide(L)' 'MPQPAWSSSATGWSPTVRGAGLATEAVIAAVQLAAGWGARVARADTTPVNVASQRVMEKAGMTEVARSAASVVYDVRF' A
#
# COMPACT_ATOMS: atom_id res chain seq x y z
N MET A 1 -18.76 23.81 -7.03
CA MET A 1 -18.64 22.33 -7.06
C MET A 1 -18.05 21.91 -5.72
N PRO A 2 -18.74 21.17 -4.83
CA PRO A 2 -18.12 20.68 -3.61
C PRO A 2 -17.33 19.39 -3.90
N GLN A 3 -16.11 19.29 -3.37
CA GLN A 3 -15.26 18.11 -3.45
C GLN A 3 -15.75 17.04 -2.45
N PRO A 4 -15.71 15.74 -2.77
CA PRO A 4 -16.10 14.71 -1.81
C PRO A 4 -15.06 14.58 -0.69
N ALA A 5 -15.51 14.82 0.54
CA ALA A 5 -14.75 14.61 1.76
C ALA A 5 -14.76 13.12 2.13
N TRP A 6 -13.77 12.35 1.69
CA TRP A 6 -13.41 11.14 2.42
C TRP A 6 -12.57 11.59 3.62
N SER A 7 -13.19 11.58 4.79
CA SER A 7 -12.51 11.91 6.05
C SER A 7 -11.62 10.72 6.42
N SER A 8 -10.30 10.87 6.27
CA SER A 8 -9.33 9.85 6.65
C SER A 8 -8.82 10.08 8.07
N SER A 9 -9.53 9.53 9.07
CA SER A 9 -8.93 9.29 10.37
C SER A 9 -8.45 7.84 10.43
N ALA A 10 -7.38 7.53 9.70
CA ALA A 10 -6.63 6.30 9.91
C ALA A 10 -5.73 6.50 11.14
N THR A 11 -6.27 6.29 12.35
CA THR A 11 -5.44 6.17 13.55
C THR A 11 -4.80 4.79 13.56
N GLY A 12 -3.57 4.71 13.05
CA GLY A 12 -2.75 3.51 13.06
C GLY A 12 -1.83 3.44 14.28
N TRP A 13 -1.69 2.25 14.87
CA TRP A 13 -0.37 1.65 15.12
C TRP A 13 -0.52 0.18 15.54
N SER A 14 0.23 -0.70 14.88
CA SER A 14 0.79 -1.87 15.56
C SER A 14 2.30 -1.77 15.45
N PRO A 15 3.03 -1.54 16.56
CA PRO A 15 4.46 -1.71 16.58
C PRO A 15 4.73 -3.20 16.70
N THR A 16 5.69 -3.70 15.91
CA THR A 16 6.33 -5.01 16.07
C THR A 16 5.69 -6.16 15.29
N VAL A 17 6.15 -6.33 14.05
CA VAL A 17 6.85 -7.59 13.72
C VAL A 17 8.13 -7.21 12.98
N ARG A 18 9.28 -7.37 13.62
CA ARG A 18 10.55 -7.48 12.90
C ARG A 18 10.46 -8.72 12.03
N GLY A 19 10.11 -8.51 10.77
CA GLY A 19 9.96 -9.53 9.75
C GLY A 19 9.69 -8.83 8.43
N ALA A 20 10.67 -8.14 7.86
CA ALA A 20 10.55 -7.59 6.52
C ALA A 20 10.13 -8.67 5.50
N GLY A 21 10.53 -9.93 5.73
CA GLY A 21 10.00 -11.09 5.02
C GLY A 21 8.49 -11.25 5.21
N LEU A 22 8.01 -11.35 6.45
CA LEU A 22 6.58 -11.52 6.76
C LEU A 22 5.70 -10.37 6.23
N ALA A 23 6.18 -9.12 6.31
CA ALA A 23 5.45 -7.99 5.74
C ALA A 23 5.37 -8.08 4.21
N THR A 24 6.46 -8.52 3.55
CA THR A 24 6.46 -8.76 2.10
C THR A 24 5.50 -9.88 1.73
N GLU A 25 5.56 -11.02 2.42
CA GLU A 25 4.67 -12.16 2.19
C GLU A 25 3.19 -11.79 2.42
N ALA A 26 2.90 -11.00 3.46
CA ALA A 26 1.53 -10.55 3.74
C ALA A 26 0.97 -9.67 2.61
N VAL A 27 1.77 -8.74 2.08
CA VAL A 27 1.34 -7.88 0.97
C VAL A 27 1.21 -8.68 -0.33
N ILE A 28 2.13 -9.61 -0.60
CA ILE A 28 2.01 -10.54 -1.75
C ILE A 28 0.72 -11.34 -1.66
N ALA A 29 0.43 -11.94 -0.50
CA ALA A 29 -0.77 -12.73 -0.29
C ALA A 29 -2.05 -11.88 -0.45
N ALA A 30 -2.04 -10.64 0.05
CA ALA A 30 -3.17 -9.72 -0.12
C ALA A 30 -3.40 -9.35 -1.59
N VAL A 31 -2.33 -9.07 -2.35
CA VAL A 31 -2.39 -8.78 -3.80
C VAL A 31 -2.93 -9.99 -4.56
N GLN A 32 -2.41 -11.19 -4.29
CA GLN A 32 -2.87 -12.43 -4.93
C GLN A 32 -4.34 -12.73 -4.61
N LEU A 33 -4.76 -12.50 -3.37
CA LEU A 33 -6.16 -12.67 -2.97
C LEU A 33 -7.06 -11.68 -3.72
N ALA A 34 -6.69 -10.40 -3.80
CA ALA A 34 -7.44 -9.41 -4.57
C ALA A 34 -7.59 -9.84 -6.04
N ALA A 35 -6.51 -10.32 -6.67
CA ALA A 35 -6.53 -10.86 -8.02
C ALA A 35 -7.51 -12.03 -8.17
N GLY A 36 -7.42 -13.01 -7.26
CA GLY A 36 -8.27 -14.20 -7.25
C GLY A 36 -9.76 -13.90 -7.07
N TRP A 37 -10.08 -12.74 -6.49
CA TRP A 37 -11.46 -12.25 -6.31
C TRP A 37 -11.92 -11.33 -7.44
N GLY A 38 -11.14 -11.20 -8.52
CA GLY A 38 -11.50 -10.41 -9.69
C GLY A 38 -11.33 -8.90 -9.52
N ALA A 39 -10.52 -8.46 -8.54
CA ALA A 39 -10.11 -7.06 -8.49
C ALA A 39 -9.37 -6.69 -9.79
N ARG A 40 -9.55 -5.45 -10.26
CA ARG A 40 -8.80 -4.92 -11.42
C ARG A 40 -7.55 -4.15 -11.03
N VAL A 41 -7.57 -3.57 -9.82
CA VAL A 41 -6.49 -2.74 -9.27
C VAL A 41 -6.45 -2.93 -7.77
N ALA A 42 -5.25 -3.04 -7.20
CA ALA A 42 -5.00 -2.85 -5.78
C ALA A 42 -4.10 -1.61 -5.59
N ARG A 43 -4.49 -0.73 -4.68
CA ARG A 43 -3.82 0.55 -4.38
C ARG A 43 -3.46 0.62 -2.90
N ALA A 44 -2.26 1.11 -2.61
CA ALA A 44 -1.80 1.38 -1.25
C ALA A 44 -1.02 2.70 -1.20
N ASP A 45 -1.05 3.38 -0.07
CA ASP A 45 -0.28 4.59 0.16
C ASP A 45 0.58 4.50 1.43
N THR A 46 1.65 5.27 1.46
CA THR A 46 2.53 5.38 2.63
C THR A 46 3.19 6.76 2.67
N THR A 47 3.87 7.08 3.76
CA THR A 47 4.61 8.36 3.86
C THR A 47 5.95 8.27 3.10
N PRO A 48 6.48 9.39 2.56
CA PRO A 48 7.76 9.38 1.86
C PRO A 48 8.95 8.91 2.71
N VAL A 49 8.86 9.06 4.04
CA VAL A 49 9.90 8.61 4.98
C VAL A 49 9.79 7.12 5.34
N ASN A 50 8.66 6.47 5.05
CA ASN A 50 8.47 5.04 5.29
C ASN A 50 9.05 4.19 4.14
N VAL A 51 10.39 4.25 4.01
CA VAL A 51 11.15 3.53 2.99
C VAL A 51 10.98 2.01 3.11
N ALA A 52 10.71 1.50 4.32
CA ALA A 52 10.47 0.07 4.54
C ALA A 52 9.17 -0.40 3.85
N SER A 53 8.06 0.31 4.03
CA SER A 53 6.80 -0.01 3.35
C SER A 53 6.89 0.20 1.84
N GLN A 54 7.60 1.24 1.37
CA GLN A 54 7.87 1.45 -0.06
C GLN A 54 8.51 0.22 -0.69
N ARG A 55 9.59 -0.30 -0.08
CA ARG A 55 10.27 -1.53 -0.54
C ARG A 55 9.40 -2.78 -0.47
N VAL A 56 8.51 -2.89 0.52
CA VAL A 56 7.57 -4.00 0.62
C VAL A 56 6.59 -3.98 -0.55
N MET A 57 6.01 -2.82 -0.88
CA MET A 57 5.10 -2.66 -2.02
C MET A 57 5.78 -2.96 -3.35
N GLU A 58 7.00 -2.45 -3.55
CA GLU A 58 7.83 -2.75 -4.73
C GLU A 58 8.09 -4.26 -4.88
N LYS A 59 8.49 -4.94 -3.79
CA LYS A 59 8.70 -6.39 -3.79
C LYS A 59 7.42 -7.18 -4.06
N ALA A 60 6.27 -6.66 -3.69
CA ALA A 60 4.98 -7.26 -3.97
C ALA A 60 4.49 -7.01 -5.41
N GLY A 61 5.29 -6.37 -6.26
CA GLY A 61 4.95 -6.09 -7.66
C GLY A 61 4.11 -4.84 -7.87
N MET A 62 3.93 -4.00 -6.84
CA MET A 62 3.26 -2.71 -6.98
C MET A 62 4.21 -1.65 -7.53
N THR A 63 3.69 -0.73 -8.33
CA THR A 63 4.43 0.36 -8.97
C THR A 63 4.01 1.70 -8.39
N GLU A 64 4.96 2.58 -8.09
CA GLU A 64 4.67 3.96 -7.68
C GLU A 64 3.92 4.70 -8.82
N VAL A 65 2.77 5.28 -8.50
CA VAL A 65 1.92 6.01 -9.47
C VAL A 65 1.74 7.48 -9.11
N ALA A 66 2.03 7.87 -7.87
CA ALA A 66 2.02 9.27 -7.45
C ALA A 66 2.91 9.48 -6.23
N ARG A 67 3.53 10.66 -6.16
CA ARG A 67 4.36 11.09 -5.02
C ARG A 67 4.13 12.56 -4.73
N SER A 68 4.10 12.87 -3.43
CA SER A 68 4.01 14.22 -2.88
C SER A 68 4.91 14.33 -1.64
N ALA A 69 4.95 15.52 -1.04
CA ALA A 69 5.65 15.71 0.24
C ALA A 69 5.01 14.92 1.41
N ALA A 70 3.72 14.55 1.31
CA ALA A 70 2.99 13.90 2.40
C ALA A 70 2.75 12.41 2.17
N SER A 71 2.71 11.94 0.92
CA SER A 71 2.33 10.57 0.57
C SER A 71 2.99 10.08 -0.72
N VAL A 72 3.22 8.76 -0.79
CA VAL A 72 3.63 7.98 -1.95
C VAL A 72 2.58 6.89 -2.17
N VAL A 73 2.07 6.80 -3.39
CA VAL A 73 0.98 5.87 -3.78
C VAL A 73 1.53 4.83 -4.74
N TYR A 74 1.21 3.57 -4.48
CA TYR A 74 1.57 2.41 -5.30
C TYR A 74 0.33 1.66 -5.76
N ASP A 75 0.35 1.17 -7.01
CA ASP A 75 -0.69 0.33 -7.58
C ASP A 75 -0.14 -0.94 -8.24
N VAL A 76 -0.95 -1.98 -8.27
CA VAL A 76 -0.80 -3.12 -9.19
C VAL A 76 -2.13 -3.33 -9.91
N ARG A 77 -2.05 -3.66 -11.20
CA ARG A 77 -3.21 -3.98 -12.06
C ARG A 77 -3.16 -5.46 -12.40
N PHE A 78 -4.33 -6.10 -12.39
CA PHE A 78 -4.49 -7.52 -12.69
C PHE A 78 -5.05 -7.73 -14.11
#